data_AF-A0A821Z1T4-F1
#
_entry.id   AF-A0A821Z1T4-F1
#
_cell.length_a   1.000
_cell.length_b   1.000
_cell.length_c   1.000
_cell.angle_alpha   90.00
_cell.angle_beta   90.00
_cell.angle_gamma   90.00
#
_symmetry.space_group_name_H-M   'P 1'
#
loop_
_entity.id
_entity.type
_entity.pdbx_description
1 polymer ?
#
loop_
_entity_poly.entity_id
_entity_poly.type
_entity_poly.pdbx_seq_one_letter_code
_entity_poly.pdbx_strand_id
1 'polypeptide(L)'
;QEKENTLGKRVQKKLIIPPNVVVRASKSGKSNDENHHAFLNEVLCLFVGKKFLLFLDAWKTQADLTKFKAVFPHQDSQLLLFPEGSTAYIQPQDLSLFRLWALIHEKIEHYTHINRTEITISDRQYFINIHSVIHNQLSASPF
;
A
#
# COMPACT_ATOMS: atom_id res chain seq x y z
N GLN A 1 17.02 2.36 -5.65
CA GLN A 1 16.49 3.71 -5.42
C GLN A 1 16.44 4.45 -6.75
N GLU A 2 15.42 5.28 -6.94
CA GLU A 2 15.27 6.09 -8.17
C GLU A 2 16.00 7.43 -8.02
N LYS A 3 16.43 8.03 -9.14
CA LYS A 3 17.05 9.37 -9.12
C LYS A 3 16.04 10.48 -8.87
N GLU A 4 14.79 10.26 -9.27
CA GLU A 4 13.66 11.17 -9.11
C GLU A 4 12.50 10.49 -8.35
N ASN A 5 11.44 11.24 -8.01
CA ASN A 5 10.21 10.68 -7.42
C ASN A 5 9.34 9.93 -8.46
N THR A 6 9.97 9.37 -9.48
CA THR A 6 9.35 8.65 -10.57
C THR A 6 10.24 7.48 -10.96
N LEU A 7 9.62 6.37 -11.36
CA LEU A 7 10.35 5.25 -11.95
C LEU A 7 11.14 5.70 -13.19
N GLY A 8 12.41 5.31 -13.29
CA GLY A 8 13.20 5.59 -14.48
C GLY A 8 12.56 5.01 -15.75
N LYS A 9 12.69 5.70 -16.89
CA LYS A 9 12.05 5.35 -18.17
C LYS A 9 12.24 3.89 -18.61
N ARG A 10 13.43 3.32 -18.35
CA ARG A 10 13.72 1.91 -18.68
C ARG A 10 12.94 0.94 -17.81
N VAL A 11 12.74 1.28 -16.53
CA VAL A 11 11.97 0.46 -15.58
C VAL A 11 10.48 0.57 -15.92
N GLN A 12 9.97 1.78 -16.17
CA GLN A 12 8.57 1.98 -16.58
C GLN A 12 8.19 1.16 -17.82
N LYS A 13 9.08 1.08 -18.83
CA LYS A 13 8.83 0.29 -20.05
C LYS A 13 8.84 -1.23 -19.82
N LYS A 14 9.49 -1.72 -18.76
CA LYS A 14 9.64 -3.15 -18.49
C LYS A 14 8.64 -3.67 -17.47
N LEU A 15 8.18 -2.82 -16.55
CA LEU A 15 7.24 -3.21 -15.52
C LEU A 15 5.84 -3.42 -16.09
N ILE A 16 5.27 -4.57 -15.81
CA ILE A 16 3.87 -4.87 -16.03
C ILE A 16 3.15 -4.53 -14.73
N ILE A 17 2.20 -3.59 -14.77
CA ILE A 17 1.48 -3.15 -13.59
C ILE A 17 0.05 -3.71 -13.67
N PRO A 18 -0.35 -4.63 -12.78
CA PRO A 18 -1.71 -5.11 -12.69
C PRO A 18 -2.70 -3.96 -12.40
N PRO A 19 -3.94 -4.01 -12.92
CA PRO A 19 -4.89 -2.90 -12.81
C PRO A 19 -5.32 -2.58 -11.38
N ASN A 20 -5.14 -3.51 -10.44
CA ASN A 20 -5.45 -3.34 -9.02
C ASN A 20 -4.26 -2.85 -8.18
N VAL A 21 -3.13 -2.47 -8.81
CA VAL A 21 -1.94 -2.00 -8.10
C VAL A 21 -1.54 -0.62 -8.61
N VAL A 22 -1.40 0.32 -7.68
CA VAL A 22 -0.81 1.64 -7.96
C VAL A 22 0.66 1.64 -7.54
N VAL A 23 1.55 1.90 -8.50
CA VAL A 23 2.99 1.96 -8.25
C VAL A 23 3.45 3.42 -8.19
N ARG A 24 4.20 3.75 -7.15
CA ARG A 24 4.87 5.04 -6.95
C ARG A 24 6.33 4.82 -6.60
N ALA A 25 7.16 5.83 -6.80
CA ALA A 25 8.59 5.77 -6.50
C ALA A 25 9.02 7.05 -5.78
N SER A 26 10.07 6.93 -4.97
CA SER A 26 10.71 8.08 -4.32
C SER A 26 12.23 7.95 -4.40
N LYS A 27 12.91 9.09 -4.27
CA LYS A 27 14.38 9.13 -4.21
C LYS A 27 14.93 8.25 -3.08
N SER A 28 14.32 8.32 -1.89
CA SER A 28 14.76 7.57 -0.70
C SER A 28 14.33 6.10 -0.71
N GLY A 29 13.34 5.72 -1.53
CA GLY A 29 12.64 4.45 -1.43
C GLY A 29 11.66 4.38 -0.25
N LYS A 30 11.49 5.47 0.51
CA LYS A 30 10.51 5.58 1.60
C LYS A 30 9.30 6.39 1.15
N SER A 31 8.18 6.24 1.85
CA SER A 31 7.01 7.11 1.66
C SER A 31 7.35 8.57 1.99
N ASN A 32 6.71 9.51 1.30
CA ASN A 32 6.85 10.95 1.47
C ASN A 32 5.47 11.62 1.33
N ASP A 33 5.39 12.93 1.53
CA ASP A 33 4.13 13.69 1.44
C ASP A 33 3.42 13.52 0.08
N GLU A 34 4.17 13.54 -1.02
CA GLU A 34 3.64 13.38 -2.38
C GLU A 34 2.98 12.00 -2.55
N ASN A 35 3.67 10.94 -2.11
CA ASN A 35 3.16 9.57 -2.18
C ASN A 35 1.95 9.38 -1.28
N HIS A 36 1.93 9.99 -0.09
CA HIS A 36 0.78 9.92 0.80
C HIS A 36 -0.43 10.66 0.18
N HIS A 37 -0.21 11.85 -0.39
CA HIS A 37 -1.26 12.59 -1.07
C HIS A 37 -1.81 11.82 -2.29
N ALA A 38 -0.93 11.19 -3.08
CA ALA A 38 -1.34 10.33 -4.19
C ALA A 38 -2.17 9.14 -3.70
N PHE A 39 -1.79 8.50 -2.59
CA PHE A 39 -2.58 7.43 -2.00
C PHE A 39 -4.00 7.89 -1.62
N LEU A 40 -4.13 9.05 -0.97
CA LEU A 40 -5.45 9.58 -0.60
C LEU A 40 -6.32 9.87 -1.84
N ASN A 41 -5.75 10.48 -2.88
CA ASN A 41 -6.47 10.93 -4.08
C ASN A 41 -6.74 9.84 -5.12
N GLU A 42 -5.90 8.82 -5.21
CA GLU A 42 -5.99 7.84 -6.32
C GLU A 42 -6.42 6.46 -5.84
N VAL A 43 -6.19 6.15 -4.56
CA VAL A 43 -6.50 4.84 -3.99
C VAL A 43 -7.68 4.99 -3.03
N LEU A 44 -7.48 5.70 -1.91
CA LEU A 44 -8.47 5.75 -0.84
C LEU A 44 -9.81 6.35 -1.30
N CYS A 45 -9.79 7.38 -2.14
CA CYS A 45 -10.99 8.06 -2.62
C CYS A 45 -11.99 7.12 -3.32
N LEU A 46 -11.51 6.02 -3.91
CA LEU A 46 -12.34 5.06 -4.63
C LEU A 46 -13.14 4.14 -3.69
N PHE A 47 -12.72 4.05 -2.43
CA PHE A 47 -13.28 3.11 -1.44
C PHE A 47 -14.08 3.80 -0.33
N VAL A 48 -13.95 5.11 -0.18
CA VAL A 48 -14.63 5.86 0.90
C VAL A 48 -15.97 6.40 0.46
N GLY A 49 -16.96 6.31 1.35
CA GLY A 49 -18.30 6.87 1.14
C GLY A 49 -18.42 8.35 1.51
N LYS A 50 -19.66 8.85 1.57
CA LYS A 50 -19.96 10.23 1.98
C LYS A 50 -19.55 10.55 3.42
N LYS A 51 -19.52 9.53 4.28
CA LYS A 51 -19.12 9.63 5.68
C LYS A 51 -18.16 8.51 6.01
N PHE A 52 -17.00 8.84 6.57
CA PHE A 52 -15.99 7.84 6.93
C PHE A 52 -15.01 8.35 7.97
N LEU A 53 -14.34 7.41 8.62
CA LEU A 53 -13.30 7.66 9.61
C LEU A 53 -12.01 7.03 9.10
N LEU A 54 -10.94 7.82 9.03
CA LEU A 54 -9.61 7.33 8.69
C LEU A 54 -8.72 7.36 9.93
N PHE A 55 -8.14 6.22 10.27
CA PHE A 55 -7.12 6.11 11.31
C PHE A 55 -5.74 5.95 10.67
N LEU A 56 -4.77 6.78 11.06
CA LEU A 56 -3.38 6.71 10.60
C LEU A 56 -2.41 6.73 11.78
N ASP A 57 -1.14 6.43 11.50
CA ASP A 57 -0.08 6.63 12.49
C ASP A 57 0.19 8.11 12.71
N ALA A 58 0.70 8.47 13.89
CA ALA A 58 1.08 9.84 14.24
C ALA A 58 2.38 10.32 13.53
N TRP A 59 2.58 9.96 12.27
CA TRP A 59 3.70 10.44 11.46
C TRP A 59 3.38 11.82 10.91
N LYS A 60 4.35 12.74 10.96
CA LYS A 60 4.16 14.15 10.51
C LYS A 60 3.56 14.28 9.11
N THR A 61 3.92 13.38 8.19
CA THR A 61 3.44 13.37 6.80
C THR A 61 1.98 12.94 6.67
N GLN A 62 1.47 12.17 7.63
CA GLN A 62 0.11 11.61 7.69
C GLN A 62 -0.82 12.42 8.58
N ALA A 63 -0.28 13.11 9.58
CA ALA A 63 -1.00 13.88 10.58
C ALA A 63 -1.56 15.23 10.09
N ASP A 64 -1.40 15.56 8.80
CA ASP A 64 -1.79 16.85 8.24
C ASP A 64 -3.30 16.88 7.91
N LEU A 65 -4.09 17.35 8.88
CA LEU A 65 -5.54 17.51 8.74
C LEU A 65 -5.92 18.45 7.60
N THR A 66 -5.10 19.47 7.30
CA THR A 66 -5.37 20.44 6.23
C THR A 66 -5.29 19.74 4.88
N LYS A 67 -4.23 18.97 4.63
CA LYS A 67 -4.09 18.16 3.41
C LYS A 67 -5.19 17.12 3.30
N PHE A 68 -5.53 16.44 4.39
CA PHE A 68 -6.62 15.46 4.39
C PHE A 68 -7.96 16.09 3.99
N LYS A 69 -8.32 17.24 4.59
CA LYS A 69 -9.56 17.96 4.27
C LYS A 69 -9.57 18.53 2.86
N ALA A 70 -8.41 18.91 2.32
CA ALA A 70 -8.30 19.34 0.93
C ALA A 70 -8.61 18.20 -0.07
N VAL A 71 -8.28 16.95 0.25
CA VAL A 71 -8.61 15.78 -0.59
C VAL A 71 -10.08 15.39 -0.47
N PHE A 72 -10.68 15.55 0.70
CA PHE A 72 -12.07 15.17 0.98
C PHE A 72 -12.93 16.37 1.42
N PRO A 73 -13.09 17.41 0.57
CA PRO A 73 -13.74 18.67 0.95
C PRO A 73 -15.26 18.55 1.08
N HIS A 74 -15.87 17.52 0.51
CA HIS A 74 -17.34 17.35 0.45
C HIS A 74 -17.83 16.14 1.24
N GLN A 75 -16.93 15.44 1.93
CA GLN A 75 -17.23 14.26 2.72
C GLN A 75 -17.28 14.63 4.21
N ASP A 76 -18.21 14.02 4.94
CA ASP A 76 -18.21 14.00 6.41
C ASP A 76 -17.12 13.04 6.90
N SER A 77 -15.89 13.49 6.76
CA SER A 77 -14.68 12.72 7.02
C SER A 77 -14.03 13.13 8.34
N GLN A 78 -13.39 12.20 9.02
CA GLN A 78 -12.53 12.51 10.18
C GLN A 78 -11.21 11.76 10.05
N LEU A 79 -10.13 12.44 10.43
CA LEU A 79 -8.80 11.84 10.56
C LEU A 79 -8.50 11.70 12.06
N LEU A 80 -8.26 10.48 12.50
CA LEU A 80 -7.78 10.18 13.84
C LEU A 80 -6.40 9.57 13.76
N LEU A 81 -5.57 9.86 14.76
CA LEU A 81 -4.21 9.35 14.83
C LEU A 81 -4.09 8.38 15.98
N PHE A 82 -3.44 7.24 15.74
CA PHE A 82 -3.02 6.37 16.82
C PHE A 82 -1.95 7.07 17.67
N PRO A 83 -1.97 6.93 19.00
CA PRO A 83 -0.89 7.40 19.85
C PRO A 83 0.48 6.89 19.38
N GLU A 84 1.51 7.71 19.50
CA GLU A 84 2.86 7.32 19.11
C GLU A 84 3.32 6.05 19.86
N GLY A 85 3.93 5.11 19.13
CA GLY A 85 4.38 3.83 19.69
C GLY A 85 3.28 2.81 19.98
N SER A 86 2.00 3.13 19.71
CA SER A 86 0.89 2.22 20.00
C SER A 86 0.49 1.30 18.83
N THR A 87 0.93 1.61 17.60
CA THR A 87 0.48 0.95 16.36
C THR A 87 0.54 -0.58 16.44
N ALA A 88 1.67 -1.14 16.89
CA ALA A 88 1.85 -2.58 17.02
C ALA A 88 0.88 -3.29 18.00
N TYR A 89 0.22 -2.53 18.86
CA TYR A 89 -0.68 -3.05 19.90
C TYR A 89 -2.16 -2.80 19.62
N ILE A 90 -2.50 -1.76 18.84
CA ILE A 90 -3.90 -1.35 18.65
C ILE A 90 -4.30 -1.14 17.19
N GLN A 91 -3.36 -0.99 16.26
CA GLN A 91 -3.71 -0.80 14.85
C GLN A 91 -4.13 -2.15 14.25
N PRO A 92 -5.37 -2.30 13.75
CA PRO A 92 -5.82 -3.56 13.17
C PRO A 92 -4.95 -4.03 12.00
N GLN A 93 -4.42 -3.09 11.22
CA GLN A 93 -3.56 -3.38 10.08
C GLN A 93 -2.30 -4.16 10.49
N ASP A 94 -1.58 -3.72 11.51
CA ASP A 94 -0.40 -4.40 12.07
C ASP A 94 -0.76 -5.72 12.77
N LEU A 95 -1.89 -5.74 13.50
CA LEU A 95 -2.29 -6.89 14.30
C LEU A 95 -2.82 -8.07 13.49
N SER A 96 -3.50 -7.82 12.36
CA SER A 96 -4.17 -8.87 11.59
C SER A 96 -3.83 -8.83 10.11
N LEU A 97 -4.03 -7.71 9.41
CA LEU A 97 -3.95 -7.66 7.95
C LEU A 97 -2.53 -7.93 7.43
N PHE A 98 -1.52 -7.28 8.01
CA PHE A 98 -0.12 -7.53 7.62
C PHE A 98 0.36 -8.93 8.00
N ARG A 99 -0.14 -9.49 9.11
CA ARG A 99 0.16 -10.89 9.48
C ARG A 99 -0.44 -11.85 8.46
N LEU A 100 -1.69 -11.63 8.07
CA LEU A 100 -2.35 -12.45 7.04
C LEU A 100 -1.63 -12.33 5.68
N TRP A 101 -1.26 -11.12 5.29
CA TRP A 101 -0.47 -10.88 4.09
C TRP A 101 0.87 -11.64 4.14
N ALA A 102 1.59 -11.56 5.25
CA ALA A 102 2.88 -12.22 5.43
C ALA A 102 2.76 -13.74 5.37
N LEU A 103 1.73 -14.32 6.00
CA LEU A 103 1.47 -15.77 5.96
C LEU A 103 1.16 -16.27 4.54
N ILE A 104 0.40 -15.50 3.76
CA ILE A 104 0.11 -15.87 2.35
C ILE A 104 1.38 -15.73 1.51
N HIS A 105 2.14 -14.65 1.71
CA HIS A 105 3.40 -14.43 1.01
C HIS A 105 4.40 -15.56 1.27
N GLU A 106 4.60 -15.96 2.53
CA GLU A 106 5.51 -17.04 2.93
C GLU A 106 5.13 -18.37 2.25
N LYS A 107 3.82 -18.68 2.16
CA LYS A 107 3.37 -19.88 1.44
C LYS A 107 3.69 -19.84 -0.04
N ILE A 108 3.55 -18.68 -0.68
CA ILE A 108 3.88 -18.50 -2.09
C ILE A 108 5.40 -18.64 -2.28
N GLU A 109 6.21 -17.98 -1.45
CA GLU A 109 7.67 -18.12 -1.49
C GLU A 109 8.12 -19.57 -1.30
N HIS A 110 7.56 -20.26 -0.30
CA HIS A 110 7.85 -21.67 -0.06
C HIS A 110 7.52 -22.54 -1.27
N TYR A 111 6.37 -22.31 -1.91
CA TYR A 111 5.99 -23.00 -3.14
C TYR A 111 6.98 -22.71 -4.28
N THR A 112 7.36 -21.46 -4.50
CA THR A 112 8.33 -21.09 -5.56
C THR A 112 9.69 -21.75 -5.34
N HIS A 113 10.12 -21.86 -4.07
CA HIS A 113 11.37 -22.49 -3.69
C HIS A 113 11.37 -24.00 -3.94
N ILE A 114 10.34 -24.72 -3.46
CA ILE A 114 10.22 -26.18 -3.64
C ILE A 114 10.15 -26.56 -5.12
N ASN A 115 9.36 -25.80 -5.89
CA ASN A 115 9.11 -26.11 -7.30
C ASN A 115 10.18 -25.53 -8.24
N ARG A 116 11.22 -24.87 -7.71
CA ARG A 116 12.32 -24.25 -8.47
C ARG A 116 11.83 -23.41 -9.63
N THR A 117 10.80 -22.60 -9.39
CA THR A 117 10.26 -21.70 -10.41
C THR A 117 11.33 -20.71 -10.85
N GLU A 118 11.28 -20.22 -12.09
CA GLU A 118 12.19 -19.19 -12.61
C GLU A 118 11.93 -17.78 -12.03
N ILE A 119 11.11 -17.68 -10.98
CA ILE A 119 10.75 -16.43 -10.34
C ILE A 119 11.89 -15.97 -9.44
N THR A 120 12.37 -14.74 -9.69
CA THR A 120 13.33 -14.08 -8.81
C THR A 120 12.57 -13.26 -7.76
N ILE A 121 12.52 -13.74 -6.53
CA ILE A 121 11.76 -13.13 -5.42
C ILE A 121 12.25 -11.72 -5.03
N SER A 122 13.47 -11.35 -5.41
CA SER A 122 14.03 -10.01 -5.16
C SER A 122 13.68 -9.00 -6.26
N ASP A 123 13.02 -9.41 -7.34
CA ASP A 123 12.69 -8.53 -8.45
C ASP A 123 11.48 -7.63 -8.16
N ARG A 124 11.52 -6.41 -8.69
CA ARG A 124 10.41 -5.44 -8.56
C ARG A 124 9.10 -5.98 -9.15
N GLN A 125 9.20 -6.73 -10.25
CA GLN A 125 8.03 -7.34 -10.88
C GLN A 125 7.38 -8.37 -9.95
N TYR A 126 8.17 -9.13 -9.21
CA TYR A 126 7.68 -10.07 -8.21
C TYR A 126 6.87 -9.34 -7.13
N PHE A 127 7.44 -8.28 -6.53
CA PHE A 127 6.72 -7.50 -5.52
C PHE A 127 5.41 -6.86 -6.04
N ILE A 128 5.39 -6.38 -7.28
CA ILE A 128 4.15 -5.85 -7.87
C ILE A 128 3.11 -6.96 -8.06
N ASN A 129 3.54 -8.12 -8.57
CA ASN A 129 2.65 -9.25 -8.82
C ASN A 129 2.10 -9.83 -7.50
N ILE A 130 2.93 -9.95 -6.46
CA ILE A 130 2.51 -10.57 -5.21
C ILE A 130 1.46 -9.72 -4.49
N HIS A 131 1.59 -8.39 -4.53
CA HIS A 131 0.55 -7.49 -4.00
C HIS A 131 -0.77 -7.67 -4.75
N SER A 132 -0.73 -7.76 -6.09
CA SER A 132 -1.92 -7.99 -6.91
C SER A 132 -2.59 -9.33 -6.60
N VAL A 133 -1.80 -10.41 -6.51
CA VAL A 133 -2.29 -11.76 -6.23
C VAL A 133 -2.91 -11.83 -4.84
N ILE A 134 -2.21 -11.35 -3.81
CA ILE A 134 -2.73 -11.40 -2.43
C ILE A 134 -3.99 -10.56 -2.30
N HIS A 135 -4.04 -9.36 -2.90
CA HIS A 135 -5.25 -8.55 -2.93
C HIS A 135 -6.42 -9.32 -3.53
N ASN A 136 -6.23 -9.97 -4.68
CA ASN A 136 -7.29 -10.73 -5.35
C ASN A 136 -7.75 -11.93 -4.51
N GLN A 137 -6.83 -12.63 -3.83
CA GLN A 137 -7.18 -13.74 -2.94
C GLN A 137 -8.00 -13.28 -1.72
N LEU A 138 -7.63 -12.14 -1.13
CA LEU A 138 -8.33 -11.60 0.05
C LEU A 138 -9.64 -10.89 -0.29
N SER A 139 -9.81 -10.47 -1.55
CA SER A 139 -11.01 -9.79 -2.03
C SER A 139 -12.00 -10.72 -2.73
N ALA A 140 -11.66 -11.99 -2.92
CA ALA A 140 -12.55 -12.97 -3.52
C ALA A 140 -13.78 -13.19 -2.62
N SER A 141 -14.95 -13.40 -3.23
CA SER A 141 -16.15 -13.76 -2.47
C SER A 141 -15.88 -15.06 -1.71
N PRO A 142 -16.28 -15.16 -0.43
CA PRO A 142 -16.33 -16.47 0.23
C PRO A 142 -17.23 -17.39 -0.61
N PHE A 143 -16.76 -18.63 -0.77
CA PHE A 143 -17.44 -19.68 -1.52
C PHE A 143 -18.79 -20.06 -0.88
#